data_AF-A0A1L4D1C5-F1
#
_entry.id   AF-A0A1L4D1C5-F1
#
_cell.length_a   1.000
_cell.length_b   1.000
_cell.length_c   1.000
_cell.angle_alpha   90.00
_cell.angle_beta   90.00
_cell.angle_gamma   90.00
#
_symmetry.space_group_name_H-M   'P 1'
#
loop_
_entity.id
_entity.type
_entity.pdbx_description
1 polymer ?
#
loop_
_entity_poly.entity_id
_entity_poly.type
_entity_poly.pdbx_seq_one_letter_code
_entity_poly.pdbx_strand_id
1 'polypeptide(L)'
;MKKNEIVYDDIVNIMVGDGKSDYELYLKTKELLSLQTNYSDLCNIDELHFQLVHQAEELFFKSLNHSLLEVNKYMLEKNTNRILSSFKRAHKAQASLLSTIELLYPMSPREYQDIRLKLGNGSGQDSPGFKSFLKIAPCLWRSYKAEYLDDNTENLHKIYNTEYKHCDAFIIAESFLEVDDYYNKFLYFHMKLIGRSIGLEAHSMKGNVVTNLTARIARSLFPELWDVRSKMTSEWGSQYGIVRDSLSENSRVN
;
A
#
# COMPACT_ATOMS: atom_id res chain seq x y z
N MET A 1 52.41 -14.47 8.66
CA MET A 1 51.30 -13.48 8.70
C MET A 1 50.06 -14.17 8.16
N LYS A 2 49.09 -14.53 9.03
CA LYS A 2 47.80 -15.05 8.56
C LYS A 2 47.05 -13.89 7.90
N LYS A 3 46.66 -14.05 6.63
CA LYS A 3 45.87 -13.07 5.89
C LYS A 3 44.58 -12.80 6.68
N ASN A 4 44.25 -11.52 6.85
CA ASN A 4 42.92 -11.05 7.22
C ASN A 4 41.93 -11.42 6.09
N GLU A 5 41.63 -12.70 5.93
CA GLU A 5 40.44 -13.11 5.17
C GLU A 5 39.26 -12.92 6.11
N ILE A 6 38.51 -11.86 5.85
CA ILE A 6 37.15 -11.75 6.33
C ILE A 6 36.40 -12.96 5.77
N VAL A 7 36.08 -13.92 6.63
CA VAL A 7 35.19 -15.02 6.26
C VAL A 7 33.78 -14.43 6.25
N TYR A 8 33.13 -14.45 5.08
CA TYR A 8 31.81 -13.84 4.90
C TYR A 8 30.81 -14.35 5.94
N ASP A 9 30.87 -15.64 6.26
CA ASP A 9 30.02 -16.28 7.26
C ASP A 9 30.24 -15.71 8.68
N ASP A 10 31.47 -15.34 9.05
CA ASP A 10 31.75 -14.70 10.35
C ASP A 10 31.11 -13.31 10.42
N ILE A 11 31.09 -12.56 9.31
CA ILE A 11 30.39 -11.27 9.24
C ILE A 11 28.88 -11.45 9.30
N VAL A 12 28.32 -12.43 8.58
CA VAL A 12 26.88 -12.72 8.62
C VAL A 12 26.45 -13.06 10.05
N ASN A 13 27.23 -13.86 10.77
CA ASN A 13 26.96 -14.19 12.17
C ASN A 13 27.01 -12.95 13.09
N ILE A 14 27.89 -11.99 12.83
CA ILE A 14 27.91 -10.70 13.55
C ILE A 14 26.64 -9.90 13.26
N MET A 15 26.13 -9.90 12.02
CA MET A 15 24.94 -9.15 11.63
C MET A 15 23.66 -9.63 12.31
N VAL A 16 23.56 -10.92 12.65
CA VAL A 16 22.40 -11.49 13.37
C VAL A 16 22.33 -11.00 14.83
N GLY A 17 23.48 -10.65 15.42
CA GLY A 17 23.60 -10.28 16.82
C GLY A 17 23.66 -11.50 17.75
N ASP A 18 24.13 -11.28 18.98
CA ASP A 18 24.25 -12.36 19.96
C ASP A 18 22.98 -12.53 20.81
N GLY A 19 22.07 -11.55 20.75
CA GLY A 19 20.77 -11.55 21.43
C GLY A 19 20.85 -11.25 22.92
N LYS A 20 21.89 -10.53 23.36
CA LYS A 20 22.14 -10.30 24.79
C LYS A 20 21.82 -8.89 25.26
N SER A 21 21.85 -7.89 24.38
CA SER A 21 21.52 -6.53 24.78
C SER A 21 20.01 -6.35 24.98
N ASP A 22 19.61 -5.40 25.84
CA ASP A 22 18.19 -5.06 26.05
C ASP A 22 17.51 -4.66 24.74
N TYR A 23 18.24 -4.03 23.82
CA TYR A 23 17.75 -3.69 22.48
C TYR A 23 17.38 -4.95 21.67
N GLU A 24 18.30 -5.91 21.60
CA GLU A 24 18.08 -7.16 20.86
C GLU A 24 16.99 -8.02 21.48
N LEU A 25 16.93 -8.05 22.82
CA LEU A 25 15.90 -8.78 23.56
C LEU A 25 14.50 -8.15 23.35
N TYR A 26 14.39 -6.82 23.42
CA TYR A 26 13.13 -6.11 23.24
C TYR A 26 12.59 -6.23 21.82
N LEU A 27 13.44 -6.00 20.81
CA LEU A 27 13.05 -6.05 19.40
C LEU A 27 13.07 -7.47 18.82
N LYS A 28 13.58 -8.45 19.59
CA LYS A 28 13.80 -9.83 19.15
C LYS A 28 14.63 -9.90 17.86
N THR A 29 15.66 -9.07 17.74
CA THR A 29 16.45 -8.95 16.51
C THR A 29 17.12 -10.26 16.12
N LYS A 30 17.61 -11.05 17.09
CA LYS A 30 18.20 -12.36 16.81
C LYS A 30 17.23 -13.31 16.13
N GLU A 31 15.97 -13.34 16.58
CA GLU A 31 14.92 -14.14 15.94
C GLU A 31 14.63 -13.59 14.54
N LEU A 32 14.37 -12.28 14.44
CA LEU A 32 14.01 -11.60 13.19
C LEU A 32 15.07 -11.73 12.08
N LEU A 33 16.34 -11.53 12.42
CA LEU A 33 17.49 -11.57 11.51
C LEU A 33 17.98 -12.99 11.23
N SER A 34 17.36 -14.01 11.83
CA SER A 34 17.58 -15.43 11.52
C SER A 34 16.50 -16.02 10.61
N LEU A 35 15.51 -15.23 10.17
CA LEU A 35 14.40 -15.71 9.34
C LEU A 35 14.73 -15.80 7.84
N GLN A 36 15.91 -15.31 7.42
CA GLN A 36 16.34 -15.31 6.04
C GLN A 36 17.17 -16.56 5.72
N THR A 37 17.25 -16.93 4.45
CA THR A 37 18.07 -18.08 4.00
C THR A 37 19.55 -17.80 4.29
N ASN A 38 20.28 -18.80 4.79
CA ASN A 38 21.72 -18.69 5.02
C ASN A 38 22.45 -18.39 3.71
N TYR A 39 23.55 -17.64 3.79
CA TYR A 39 24.29 -17.19 2.61
C TYR A 39 24.72 -18.34 1.68
N SER A 40 25.21 -19.45 2.24
CA SER A 40 25.64 -20.64 1.49
C SER A 40 24.51 -21.32 0.71
N ASP A 41 23.26 -21.09 1.11
CA ASP A 41 22.08 -21.79 0.60
C ASP A 41 21.28 -20.93 -0.39
N LEU A 42 21.68 -19.66 -0.60
CA LEU A 42 21.05 -18.75 -1.55
C LEU A 42 21.24 -19.25 -2.99
N CYS A 43 20.21 -19.13 -3.85
CA CYS A 43 20.34 -19.40 -5.28
C CYS A 43 21.12 -18.28 -5.99
N ASN A 44 21.00 -17.05 -5.49
CA ASN A 44 21.79 -15.88 -5.85
C ASN A 44 21.62 -14.80 -4.75
N ILE A 45 22.39 -13.72 -4.83
CA ILE A 45 22.38 -12.67 -3.81
C ILE A 45 21.06 -11.87 -3.74
N ASP A 46 20.28 -11.85 -4.83
CA ASP A 46 18.97 -11.21 -4.87
C ASP A 46 17.90 -12.00 -4.12
N GLU A 47 18.10 -13.30 -3.86
CA GLU A 47 17.16 -14.08 -3.02
C GLU A 47 17.04 -13.47 -1.62
N LEU A 48 18.16 -13.03 -1.03
CA LEU A 48 18.16 -12.37 0.27
C LEU A 48 17.39 -11.03 0.22
N HIS A 49 17.64 -10.22 -0.81
CA HIS A 49 16.93 -8.94 -0.99
C HIS A 49 15.43 -9.16 -1.20
N PHE A 50 15.07 -10.17 -2.00
CA PHE A 50 13.70 -10.58 -2.22
C PHE A 50 13.02 -10.96 -0.90
N GLN A 51 13.66 -11.77 -0.05
CA GLN A 51 13.13 -12.13 1.27
C GLN A 51 12.97 -10.91 2.18
N LEU A 52 14.01 -10.08 2.30
CA LEU A 52 14.01 -8.91 3.19
C LEU A 52 12.94 -7.89 2.81
N VAL A 53 12.78 -7.61 1.52
CA VAL A 53 11.74 -6.68 1.02
C VAL A 53 10.35 -7.16 1.42
N HIS A 54 10.00 -8.42 1.13
CA HIS A 54 8.66 -8.93 1.43
C HIS A 54 8.43 -9.10 2.93
N GLN A 55 9.44 -9.49 3.71
CA GLN A 55 9.34 -9.55 5.18
C GLN A 55 9.13 -8.15 5.79
N ALA A 56 9.84 -7.13 5.29
CA ALA A 56 9.63 -5.75 5.70
C ALA A 56 8.22 -5.25 5.31
N GLU A 57 7.74 -5.59 4.12
CA GLU A 57 6.36 -5.29 3.71
C GLU A 57 5.33 -5.93 4.65
N GLU A 58 5.50 -7.18 5.07
CA GLU A 58 4.59 -7.81 6.05
C GLU A 58 4.58 -7.07 7.40
N LEU A 59 5.72 -6.55 7.85
CA LEU A 59 5.77 -5.69 9.05
C LEU A 59 5.04 -4.36 8.84
N PHE A 60 5.17 -3.73 7.68
CA PHE A 60 4.43 -2.51 7.34
C PHE A 60 2.93 -2.76 7.17
N PHE A 61 2.52 -3.88 6.57
CA PHE A 61 1.13 -4.31 6.54
C PHE A 61 0.58 -4.53 7.95
N LYS A 62 1.36 -5.13 8.86
CA LYS A 62 0.96 -5.27 10.26
C LYS A 62 0.69 -3.90 10.90
N SER A 63 1.60 -2.93 10.71
CA SER A 63 1.43 -1.55 11.18
C SER A 63 0.19 -0.87 10.58
N LEU A 64 0.00 -0.98 9.27
CA LEU A 64 -1.15 -0.47 8.53
C LEU A 64 -2.45 -1.04 9.09
N ASN A 65 -2.56 -2.37 9.16
CA ASN A 65 -3.77 -3.06 9.61
C ASN A 65 -4.13 -2.70 11.05
N HIS A 66 -3.15 -2.65 11.97
CA HIS A 66 -3.41 -2.20 13.33
C HIS A 66 -3.90 -0.74 13.38
N SER A 67 -3.30 0.13 12.56
CA SER A 67 -3.68 1.54 12.51
C SER A 67 -5.10 1.73 11.97
N LEU A 68 -5.51 0.95 10.96
CA LEU A 68 -6.89 0.97 10.44
C LEU A 68 -7.90 0.40 11.45
N LEU A 69 -7.51 -0.58 12.27
CA LEU A 69 -8.35 -1.05 13.37
C LEU A 69 -8.51 0.02 14.47
N GLU A 70 -7.46 0.79 14.77
CA GLU A 70 -7.57 1.95 15.66
C GLU A 70 -8.49 3.03 15.08
N VAL A 71 -8.41 3.31 13.77
CA VAL A 71 -9.36 4.22 13.10
C VAL A 71 -10.79 3.76 13.35
N ASN A 72 -11.09 2.47 13.16
CA ASN A 72 -12.43 1.93 13.40
C ASN A 72 -12.90 2.19 14.84
N LYS A 73 -12.04 1.87 15.81
CA LYS A 73 -12.33 2.12 17.22
C LYS A 73 -12.66 3.60 17.46
N TYR A 74 -11.83 4.51 16.96
CA TYR A 74 -12.00 5.93 17.23
C TYR A 74 -13.16 6.58 16.46
N MET A 75 -13.59 6.00 15.33
CA MET A 75 -14.85 6.38 14.66
C MET A 75 -16.06 6.12 15.55
N LEU A 76 -16.11 4.96 16.21
CA LEU A 76 -17.19 4.63 17.16
C LEU A 76 -17.18 5.54 18.40
N GLU A 77 -16.00 5.99 18.82
CA GLU A 77 -15.81 6.94 19.93
C GLU A 77 -15.98 8.42 19.51
N LYS A 78 -16.22 8.72 18.23
CA LYS A 78 -16.27 10.08 17.66
C LYS A 78 -15.03 10.93 17.96
N ASN A 79 -13.85 10.30 18.05
CA ASN A 79 -12.60 11.00 18.36
C ASN A 79 -11.81 11.34 17.10
N THR A 80 -12.22 12.41 16.43
CA THR A 80 -11.65 12.84 15.15
C THR A 80 -10.13 13.05 15.19
N ASN A 81 -9.58 13.64 16.25
CA ASN A 81 -8.13 13.83 16.36
C ASN A 81 -7.35 12.50 16.40
N ARG A 82 -7.90 11.48 17.08
CA ARG A 82 -7.32 10.14 17.11
C ARG A 82 -7.50 9.41 15.78
N ILE A 83 -8.65 9.54 15.13
CA ILE A 83 -8.90 9.01 13.79
C ILE A 83 -7.84 9.52 12.82
N LEU A 84 -7.62 10.84 12.75
CA LEU A 84 -6.61 11.44 11.86
C LEU A 84 -5.19 10.98 12.19
N SER A 85 -4.85 10.88 13.48
CA SER A 85 -3.53 10.41 13.91
C SER A 85 -3.27 8.95 13.50
N SER A 86 -4.29 8.10 13.61
CA SER A 86 -4.20 6.69 13.18
C SER A 86 -4.19 6.57 11.66
N PHE A 87 -4.97 7.36 10.91
CA PHE A 87 -4.87 7.43 9.45
C PHE A 87 -3.49 7.87 9.00
N LYS A 88 -2.92 8.92 9.60
CA LYS A 88 -1.56 9.39 9.30
C LYS A 88 -0.52 8.27 9.48
N ARG A 89 -0.67 7.43 10.50
CA ARG A 89 0.21 6.25 10.69
C ARG A 89 -0.01 5.21 9.59
N ALA A 90 -1.26 4.92 9.24
CA ALA A 90 -1.62 4.03 8.13
C ALA A 90 -1.04 4.53 6.79
N HIS A 91 -1.20 5.81 6.45
CA HIS A 91 -0.66 6.41 5.23
C HIS A 91 0.87 6.33 5.19
N LYS A 92 1.55 6.56 6.32
CA LYS A 92 3.01 6.38 6.40
C LYS A 92 3.43 4.93 6.22
N ALA A 93 2.69 3.97 6.77
CA ALA A 93 2.94 2.56 6.52
C ALA A 93 2.76 2.20 5.04
N GLN A 94 1.72 2.73 4.37
CA GLN A 94 1.54 2.54 2.92
C GLN A 94 2.63 3.20 2.09
N ALA A 95 3.07 4.40 2.46
CA ALA A 95 4.19 5.06 1.81
C ALA A 95 5.48 4.22 1.96
N SER A 96 5.71 3.60 3.13
CA SER A 96 6.81 2.67 3.33
C SER A 96 6.70 1.45 2.43
N LEU A 97 5.53 0.80 2.33
CA LEU A 97 5.29 -0.31 1.37
C LEU A 97 5.72 0.08 -0.05
N LEU A 98 5.30 1.26 -0.53
CA LEU A 98 5.69 1.76 -1.84
C LEU A 98 7.19 1.94 -2.00
N SER A 99 7.86 2.55 -1.02
CA SER A 99 9.31 2.77 -1.12
C SER A 99 10.11 1.46 -1.02
N THR A 100 9.60 0.48 -0.26
CA THR A 100 10.29 -0.78 -0.01
C THR A 100 10.28 -1.67 -1.25
N ILE A 101 9.19 -1.68 -2.03
CA ILE A 101 9.12 -2.48 -3.26
C ILE A 101 10.12 -2.01 -4.33
N GLU A 102 10.51 -0.72 -4.33
CA GLU A 102 11.49 -0.17 -5.26
C GLU A 102 12.90 -0.75 -5.07
N LEU A 103 13.20 -1.30 -3.90
CA LEU A 103 14.47 -1.99 -3.63
C LEU A 103 14.68 -3.23 -4.52
N LEU A 104 13.60 -3.75 -5.14
CA LEU A 104 13.68 -4.86 -6.08
C LEU A 104 13.94 -4.43 -7.53
N TYR A 105 14.02 -3.13 -7.83
CA TYR A 105 14.24 -2.63 -9.19
C TYR A 105 15.62 -2.97 -9.79
N PRO A 106 16.70 -3.06 -9.00
CA PRO A 106 18.01 -3.46 -9.51
C PRO A 106 18.13 -4.94 -9.87
N MET A 107 17.28 -5.81 -9.28
CA MET A 107 17.31 -7.26 -9.52
C MET A 107 17.03 -7.56 -11.00
N SER A 108 17.91 -8.34 -11.64
CA SER A 108 17.73 -8.67 -13.05
C SER A 108 16.63 -9.71 -13.26
N PRO A 109 15.98 -9.74 -14.44
CA PRO A 109 15.06 -10.80 -14.80
C PRO A 109 15.68 -12.19 -14.70
N ARG A 110 16.99 -12.32 -14.97
CA ARG A 110 17.72 -13.60 -14.94
C ARG A 110 17.84 -14.12 -13.51
N GLU A 111 18.26 -13.27 -12.57
CA GLU A 111 18.36 -13.62 -11.14
C GLU A 111 16.98 -13.95 -10.56
N TYR A 112 15.94 -13.20 -10.94
CA TYR A 112 14.57 -13.52 -10.53
C TYR A 112 14.10 -14.89 -11.02
N GLN A 113 14.51 -15.36 -12.21
CA GLN A 113 14.14 -16.71 -12.66
C GLN A 113 14.72 -17.80 -11.75
N ASP A 114 15.93 -17.62 -11.21
CA ASP A 114 16.52 -18.59 -10.29
C ASP A 114 15.77 -18.61 -8.96
N ILE A 115 15.37 -17.43 -8.45
CA ILE A 115 14.49 -17.31 -7.26
C ILE A 115 13.13 -17.98 -7.51
N ARG A 116 12.54 -17.75 -8.69
CA ARG A 116 11.23 -18.27 -9.09
C ARG A 116 11.17 -19.79 -9.05
N LEU A 117 12.28 -20.49 -9.32
CA LEU A 117 12.36 -21.95 -9.19
C LEU A 117 12.21 -22.42 -7.74
N LYS A 118 12.70 -21.64 -6.76
CA LYS A 118 12.60 -21.96 -5.32
C LYS A 118 11.24 -21.61 -4.70
N LEU A 119 10.52 -20.63 -5.25
CA LEU A 119 9.25 -20.15 -4.68
C LEU A 119 8.13 -21.21 -4.66
N GLY A 120 8.25 -22.28 -5.45
CA GLY A 120 7.15 -23.24 -5.62
C GLY A 120 5.87 -22.52 -6.05
N ASN A 121 4.74 -22.78 -5.39
CA ASN A 121 3.48 -22.09 -5.71
C ASN A 121 3.27 -20.75 -4.96
N GLY A 122 4.32 -20.21 -4.34
CA GLY A 122 4.27 -18.96 -3.58
C GLY A 122 3.80 -17.77 -4.43
N SER A 123 2.92 -16.94 -3.86
CA SER A 123 2.37 -15.75 -4.52
C SER A 123 2.11 -14.64 -3.52
N GLY A 124 2.30 -13.38 -3.93
CA GLY A 124 1.86 -12.21 -3.15
C GLY A 124 0.36 -12.20 -2.85
N GLN A 125 -0.44 -12.95 -3.62
CA GLN A 125 -1.86 -13.17 -3.29
C GLN A 125 -2.06 -13.96 -1.99
N ASP A 126 -1.02 -14.61 -1.47
CA ASP A 126 -1.05 -15.34 -0.21
C ASP A 126 -0.66 -14.52 1.01
N SER A 127 -0.18 -13.29 0.80
CA SER A 127 0.22 -12.36 1.86
C SER A 127 -0.90 -12.20 2.92
N PRO A 128 -0.64 -12.57 4.19
CA PRO A 128 -1.60 -12.37 5.26
C PRO A 128 -1.84 -10.89 5.54
N GLY A 129 -0.79 -10.05 5.46
CA GLY A 129 -0.89 -8.61 5.61
C GLY A 129 -1.83 -7.97 4.58
N PHE A 130 -1.61 -8.27 3.29
CA PHE A 130 -2.44 -7.77 2.20
C PHE A 130 -3.88 -8.32 2.25
N LYS A 131 -4.06 -9.62 2.53
CA LYS A 131 -5.40 -10.22 2.72
C LYS A 131 -6.17 -9.56 3.84
N SER A 132 -5.49 -9.22 4.94
CA SER A 132 -6.11 -8.55 6.09
C SER A 132 -6.54 -7.13 5.71
N PHE A 133 -5.68 -6.37 5.02
CA PHE A 133 -6.01 -5.04 4.52
C PHE A 133 -7.27 -5.05 3.64
N LEU A 134 -7.35 -5.96 2.66
CA LEU A 134 -8.51 -6.09 1.77
C LEU A 134 -9.80 -6.49 2.50
N LYS A 135 -9.71 -7.13 3.67
CA LYS A 135 -10.88 -7.43 4.51
C LYS A 135 -11.26 -6.26 5.42
N ILE A 136 -10.27 -5.53 5.94
CA ILE A 136 -10.47 -4.39 6.84
C ILE A 136 -11.10 -3.22 6.10
N ALA A 137 -10.59 -2.85 4.91
CA ALA A 137 -11.04 -1.68 4.15
C ALA A 137 -12.57 -1.59 3.98
N PRO A 138 -13.29 -2.61 3.46
CA PRO A 138 -14.74 -2.53 3.32
C PRO A 138 -15.49 -2.51 4.65
N CYS A 139 -14.96 -3.14 5.71
CA CYS A 139 -15.55 -3.07 7.04
C CYS A 139 -15.41 -1.65 7.63
N LEU A 140 -14.23 -1.05 7.47
CA LEU A 140 -13.96 0.30 7.91
C LEU A 140 -14.85 1.33 7.19
N TRP A 141 -15.05 1.14 5.89
CA TRP A 141 -15.95 1.97 5.10
C TRP A 141 -17.39 1.89 5.58
N ARG A 142 -17.89 0.68 5.91
CA ARG A 142 -19.23 0.53 6.50
C ARG A 142 -19.37 1.31 7.80
N SER A 143 -18.38 1.23 8.69
CA SER A 143 -18.38 2.02 9.94
C SER A 143 -18.42 3.52 9.65
N TYR A 144 -17.64 4.01 8.70
CA TYR A 144 -17.69 5.42 8.32
C TYR A 144 -19.09 5.84 7.82
N LYS A 145 -19.71 5.03 6.96
CA LYS A 145 -21.06 5.32 6.43
C LYS A 145 -22.11 5.36 7.54
N ALA A 146 -22.09 4.39 8.46
CA ALA A 146 -23.02 4.35 9.59
C ALA A 146 -22.81 5.54 10.53
N GLU A 147 -21.55 5.87 10.83
CA GLU A 147 -21.21 6.85 11.86
C GLU A 147 -21.25 8.31 11.36
N TYR A 148 -20.96 8.56 10.09
CA TYR A 148 -20.77 9.93 9.58
C TYR A 148 -21.72 10.30 8.43
N LEU A 149 -22.39 9.32 7.82
CA LEU A 149 -23.29 9.56 6.68
C LEU A 149 -24.73 9.10 6.92
N ASP A 150 -25.09 8.63 8.12
CA ASP A 150 -26.40 8.03 8.42
C ASP A 150 -26.77 6.89 7.45
N ASP A 151 -25.76 6.12 7.00
CA ASP A 151 -25.86 5.11 5.94
C ASP A 151 -26.41 5.63 4.59
N ASN A 152 -26.44 6.94 4.39
CA ASN A 152 -26.90 7.59 3.17
C ASN A 152 -25.74 8.28 2.44
N THR A 153 -25.25 7.64 1.37
CA THR A 153 -24.12 8.17 0.58
C THR A 153 -24.44 9.47 -0.14
N GLU A 154 -25.70 9.85 -0.31
CA GLU A 154 -26.07 11.20 -0.80
C GLU A 154 -25.62 12.31 0.15
N ASN A 155 -25.38 12.00 1.42
CA ASN A 155 -24.82 12.97 2.34
C ASN A 155 -23.37 13.36 1.98
N LEU A 156 -22.62 12.53 1.23
CA LEU A 156 -21.33 12.95 0.66
C LEU A 156 -21.53 14.13 -0.29
N HIS A 157 -22.54 14.09 -1.15
CA HIS A 157 -22.82 15.18 -2.08
C HIS A 157 -23.18 16.48 -1.35
N LYS A 158 -23.93 16.39 -0.25
CA LYS A 158 -24.18 17.55 0.62
C LYS A 158 -22.89 18.10 1.23
N ILE A 159 -22.06 17.21 1.79
CA ILE A 159 -20.81 17.57 2.45
C ILE A 159 -19.83 18.24 1.47
N TYR A 160 -19.68 17.70 0.25
CA TYR A 160 -18.72 18.20 -0.72
C TYR A 160 -19.26 19.33 -1.62
N ASN A 161 -20.59 19.44 -1.78
CA ASN A 161 -21.20 20.31 -2.78
C ASN A 161 -22.29 21.22 -2.21
N THR A 162 -23.52 20.72 -2.07
CA THR A 162 -24.71 21.58 -1.91
C THR A 162 -24.73 22.36 -0.60
N GLU A 163 -24.12 21.80 0.46
CA GLU A 163 -24.01 22.46 1.76
C GLU A 163 -22.56 22.74 2.16
N TYR A 164 -21.59 22.41 1.30
CA TYR A 164 -20.13 22.39 1.53
C TYR A 164 -19.70 22.59 2.99
N LYS A 165 -19.34 21.50 3.67
CA LYS A 165 -18.93 21.54 5.08
C LYS A 165 -17.55 20.91 5.24
N HIS A 166 -16.59 21.72 5.71
CA HIS A 166 -15.28 21.22 6.15
C HIS A 166 -15.37 20.64 7.58
N CYS A 167 -16.24 19.64 7.77
CA CYS A 167 -16.50 19.00 9.05
C CYS A 167 -15.71 17.70 9.24
N ASP A 168 -15.87 17.05 10.40
CA ASP A 168 -15.23 15.77 10.70
C ASP A 168 -15.48 14.71 9.62
N ALA A 169 -16.72 14.59 9.14
CA ALA A 169 -17.07 13.66 8.07
C ALA A 169 -16.26 13.93 6.79
N PHE A 170 -16.06 15.19 6.42
CA PHE A 170 -15.26 15.59 5.25
C PHE A 170 -13.79 15.19 5.41
N ILE A 171 -13.15 15.56 6.52
CA ILE A 171 -11.70 15.31 6.66
C ILE A 171 -11.40 13.81 6.81
N ILE A 172 -12.34 13.05 7.39
CA ILE A 172 -12.23 11.60 7.51
C ILE A 172 -12.39 10.97 6.13
N ALA A 173 -13.36 11.42 5.32
CA ALA A 173 -13.48 10.97 3.92
C ALA A 173 -12.23 11.25 3.09
N GLU A 174 -11.61 12.43 3.22
CA GLU A 174 -10.33 12.71 2.55
C GLU A 174 -9.22 11.75 3.01
N SER A 175 -9.22 11.35 4.29
CA SER A 175 -8.25 10.37 4.80
C SER A 175 -8.46 8.97 4.22
N PHE A 176 -9.72 8.57 3.98
CA PHE A 176 -10.04 7.34 3.25
C PHE A 176 -9.59 7.40 1.79
N LEU A 177 -9.80 8.53 1.13
CA LEU A 177 -9.36 8.72 -0.25
C LEU A 177 -7.83 8.56 -0.37
N GLU A 178 -7.07 9.10 0.58
CA GLU A 178 -5.61 8.93 0.61
C GLU A 178 -5.21 7.45 0.81
N VAL A 179 -5.96 6.66 1.59
CA VAL A 179 -5.73 5.20 1.69
C VAL A 179 -5.91 4.51 0.34
N ASP A 180 -6.96 4.89 -0.41
CA ASP A 180 -7.24 4.34 -1.73
C ASP A 180 -6.18 4.74 -2.76
N ASP A 181 -5.72 5.98 -2.73
CA ASP A 181 -4.63 6.47 -3.58
C ASP A 181 -3.35 5.66 -3.38
N TYR A 182 -2.96 5.44 -2.12
CA TYR A 182 -1.79 4.61 -1.81
C TYR A 182 -1.97 3.15 -2.25
N TYR A 183 -3.17 2.59 -2.09
CA TYR A 183 -3.48 1.24 -2.55
C TYR A 183 -3.34 1.12 -4.08
N ASN A 184 -3.90 2.07 -4.83
CA ASN A 184 -3.79 2.08 -6.29
C ASN A 184 -2.35 2.28 -6.76
N LYS A 185 -1.59 3.17 -6.11
CA LYS A 185 -0.14 3.29 -6.35
C LYS A 185 0.58 1.97 -6.10
N PHE A 186 0.26 1.27 -5.01
CA PHE A 186 0.90 -0.01 -4.68
C PHE A 186 0.64 -1.05 -5.76
N LEU A 187 -0.62 -1.20 -6.18
CA LEU A 187 -0.96 -2.12 -7.26
C LEU A 187 -0.25 -1.76 -8.58
N TYR A 188 -0.18 -0.47 -8.92
CA TYR A 188 0.48 0.00 -10.12
C TYR A 188 1.99 -0.29 -10.10
N PHE A 189 2.70 0.12 -9.04
CA PHE A 189 4.14 -0.10 -8.93
C PHE A 189 4.49 -1.58 -8.84
N HIS A 190 3.71 -2.38 -8.10
CA HIS A 190 3.85 -3.83 -8.08
C HIS A 190 3.64 -4.45 -9.47
N MET A 191 2.64 -4.01 -10.24
CA MET A 191 2.47 -4.45 -11.63
C MET A 191 3.67 -4.06 -12.51
N LYS A 192 4.21 -2.85 -12.36
CA LYS A 192 5.41 -2.42 -13.11
C LYS A 192 6.63 -3.25 -12.74
N LEU A 193 6.81 -3.60 -11.46
CA LEU A 193 7.85 -4.52 -11.00
C LEU A 193 7.69 -5.91 -11.62
N ILE A 194 6.49 -6.49 -11.59
CA ILE A 194 6.24 -7.78 -12.24
C ILE A 194 6.57 -7.71 -13.74
N GLY A 195 6.10 -6.65 -14.42
CA GLY A 195 6.31 -6.46 -15.85
C GLY A 195 7.79 -6.40 -16.23
N ARG A 196 8.64 -5.77 -15.41
CA ARG A 196 10.10 -5.75 -15.66
C ARG A 196 10.80 -7.05 -15.27
N SER A 197 10.29 -7.80 -14.29
CA SER A 197 10.92 -9.05 -13.81
C SER A 197 10.56 -10.26 -14.67
N ILE A 198 9.30 -10.39 -15.13
CA ILE A 198 8.84 -11.56 -15.90
C ILE A 198 8.08 -11.23 -17.19
N GLY A 199 7.74 -9.96 -17.45
CA GLY A 199 6.87 -9.57 -18.56
C GLY A 199 5.38 -9.59 -18.21
N LEU A 200 4.59 -8.74 -18.88
CA LEU A 200 3.14 -8.58 -18.60
C LEU A 200 2.27 -9.71 -19.17
N GLU A 201 2.79 -10.47 -20.12
CA GLU A 201 2.10 -11.63 -20.71
C GLU A 201 2.42 -12.93 -19.99
N ALA A 202 3.36 -12.91 -19.03
CA ALA A 202 3.74 -14.09 -18.29
C ALA A 202 2.63 -14.57 -17.35
N HIS A 203 2.62 -15.87 -17.09
CA HIS A 203 1.78 -16.48 -16.07
C HIS A 203 2.45 -16.36 -14.69
N SER A 204 1.68 -15.86 -13.72
CA SER A 204 2.03 -15.94 -12.30
C SER A 204 2.16 -17.41 -11.84
N MET A 205 2.73 -17.64 -10.65
CA MET A 205 2.82 -18.99 -10.06
C MET A 205 1.47 -19.67 -9.85
N LYS A 206 0.36 -18.93 -9.93
CA LYS A 206 -1.01 -19.43 -9.85
C LYS A 206 -1.70 -19.54 -11.22
N GLY A 207 -0.96 -19.46 -12.32
CA GLY A 207 -1.49 -19.56 -13.70
C GLY A 207 -2.22 -18.32 -14.21
N ASN A 208 -2.53 -17.35 -13.35
CA ASN A 208 -3.15 -16.09 -13.76
C ASN A 208 -2.17 -15.24 -14.58
N VAL A 209 -2.63 -14.71 -15.71
CA VAL A 209 -1.89 -13.72 -16.50
C VAL A 209 -1.81 -12.41 -15.73
N VAL A 210 -0.66 -11.72 -15.81
CA VAL A 210 -0.42 -10.46 -15.10
C VAL A 210 -1.43 -9.37 -15.49
N THR A 211 -1.99 -9.40 -16.70
CA THR A 211 -3.07 -8.50 -17.15
C THR A 211 -4.34 -8.53 -16.27
N ASN A 212 -4.57 -9.61 -15.50
CA ASN A 212 -5.66 -9.66 -14.52
C ASN A 212 -5.45 -8.66 -13.35
N LEU A 213 -4.22 -8.21 -13.09
CA LEU A 213 -3.94 -7.12 -12.14
C LEU A 213 -4.42 -5.76 -12.66
N THR A 214 -4.43 -5.55 -13.98
CA THR A 214 -4.88 -4.29 -14.59
C THR A 214 -6.36 -4.02 -14.30
N ALA A 215 -7.20 -5.06 -14.31
CA ALA A 215 -8.62 -4.94 -13.95
C ALA A 215 -8.84 -4.61 -12.46
N ARG A 216 -7.89 -4.96 -11.59
CA ARG A 216 -7.94 -4.61 -10.16
C ARG A 216 -7.52 -3.16 -9.90
N ILE A 217 -6.51 -2.66 -10.61
CA ILE A 217 -6.06 -1.26 -10.55
C ILE A 217 -7.19 -0.30 -10.92
N ALA A 218 -8.11 -0.73 -11.79
CA ALA A 218 -9.25 0.09 -12.20
C ALA A 218 -10.35 0.24 -11.13
N ARG A 219 -10.24 -0.41 -9.96
CA ARG A 219 -11.29 -0.41 -8.94
C ARG A 219 -10.83 0.31 -7.69
N SER A 220 -11.60 1.31 -7.27
CA SER A 220 -11.47 1.94 -5.96
C SER A 220 -11.96 1.03 -4.84
N LEU A 221 -11.30 1.11 -3.67
CA LEU A 221 -11.78 0.56 -2.41
C LEU A 221 -13.05 1.26 -1.90
N PHE A 222 -13.21 2.55 -2.21
CA PHE A 222 -14.28 3.43 -1.73
C PHE A 222 -14.91 4.18 -2.93
N PRO A 223 -15.61 3.48 -3.84
CA PRO A 223 -16.08 4.06 -5.10
C PRO A 223 -16.98 5.27 -4.90
N GLU A 224 -17.79 5.31 -3.83
CA GLU A 224 -18.70 6.43 -3.57
C GLU A 224 -17.95 7.76 -3.33
N LEU A 225 -16.70 7.71 -2.85
CA LEU A 225 -15.85 8.90 -2.71
C LEU A 225 -15.41 9.45 -4.06
N TRP A 226 -15.27 8.63 -5.10
CA TRP A 226 -14.95 9.09 -6.45
C TRP A 226 -16.21 9.55 -7.18
N ASP A 227 -17.30 8.80 -7.04
CA ASP A 227 -18.59 9.09 -7.68
C ASP A 227 -19.12 10.48 -7.32
N VAL A 228 -18.96 10.91 -6.05
CA VAL A 228 -19.39 12.25 -5.64
C VAL A 228 -18.65 13.36 -6.40
N ARG A 229 -17.36 13.20 -6.73
CA ARG A 229 -16.62 14.19 -7.54
C ARG A 229 -17.18 14.25 -8.95
N SER A 230 -17.40 13.10 -9.58
CA SER A 230 -18.00 13.03 -10.92
C SER A 230 -19.39 13.68 -10.96
N LYS A 231 -20.21 13.43 -9.93
CA LYS A 231 -21.54 14.05 -9.78
C LYS A 231 -21.45 15.56 -9.69
N MET A 232 -20.59 16.07 -8.80
CA MET A 232 -20.35 17.51 -8.63
C MET A 232 -19.93 18.20 -9.94
N THR A 233 -18.95 17.63 -10.63
CA THR A 233 -18.45 18.19 -11.88
C THR A 233 -19.51 18.15 -12.98
N SER A 234 -20.33 17.09 -13.04
CA SER A 234 -21.42 16.96 -14.02
C SER A 234 -22.54 17.98 -13.78
N GLU A 235 -22.91 18.21 -12.52
CA GLU A 235 -23.89 19.25 -12.14
C GLU A 235 -23.37 20.65 -12.46
N TRP A 236 -22.10 20.92 -12.13
CA TRP A 236 -21.44 22.17 -12.52
C TRP A 236 -21.46 22.34 -14.05
N GLY A 237 -21.09 21.31 -14.82
CA GLY A 237 -21.11 21.35 -16.28
C GLY A 237 -22.51 21.56 -16.86
N SER A 238 -23.55 21.05 -16.19
CA SER A 238 -24.95 21.27 -16.58
C SER A 238 -25.39 22.72 -16.36
N GLN A 239 -24.81 23.40 -15.35
CA GLN A 239 -25.13 24.79 -15.02
C GLN A 239 -24.28 25.82 -15.79
N TYR A 240 -22.99 25.53 -16.01
CA TYR A 240 -22.00 26.47 -16.53
C TYR A 240 -21.42 26.10 -17.89
N GLY A 241 -21.87 24.98 -18.48
CA GLY A 241 -21.37 24.42 -19.73
C GLY A 241 -20.23 23.41 -19.51
N ILE A 242 -20.25 22.34 -20.31
CA ILE A 242 -19.23 21.28 -20.28
C ILE A 242 -17.91 21.77 -20.89
N VAL A 243 -18.01 22.59 -21.95
CA VAL A 243 -16.87 23.24 -22.61
C VAL A 243 -17.09 24.75 -22.49
N ARG A 244 -16.05 25.47 -22.04
CA ARG A 244 -16.08 26.93 -21.95
C ARG A 244 -15.23 27.56 -23.04
N ASP A 245 -15.57 28.78 -23.41
CA ASP A 245 -14.78 29.59 -24.33
C ASP A 245 -13.35 29.81 -23.84
N SER A 246 -12.43 29.97 -24.78
CA SER A 246 -11.03 30.17 -24.46
C SER A 246 -10.83 31.51 -23.75
N LEU A 247 -10.05 31.52 -22.66
CA LEU A 247 -9.64 32.76 -21.99
C LEU A 247 -8.88 33.71 -22.93
N SER A 248 -8.24 33.18 -23.99
CA SER A 248 -7.53 33.97 -25.00
C SER A 248 -8.47 34.79 -25.89
N GLU A 249 -9.73 34.37 -26.05
CA GLU A 249 -10.72 35.08 -26.87
C GLU A 249 -11.30 36.27 -26.09
N ASN A 250 -11.49 36.12 -24.77
CA ASN A 250 -11.91 37.20 -23.87
C ASN A 250 -10.83 38.27 -23.62
N SER A 251 -9.57 37.98 -23.96
CA SER A 251 -8.44 38.90 -23.76
C SER A 251 -8.29 39.93 -24.89
N ARG A 252 -9.01 39.78 -26.01
CA ARG A 252 -8.88 40.65 -27.21
C ARG A 252 -9.87 41.82 -27.24
N VAL A 253 -10.64 42.03 -26.17
CA VAL A 253 -11.73 43.02 -26.11
C VAL A 253 -11.49 44.10 -25.04
N ASN A 254 -10.29 44.19 -24.44
CA ASN A 254 -9.93 45.31 -23.56
C ASN A 254 -8.72 46.08 -24.11
#